data_AF-A0A1Q7FJB6-F1
#
_entry.id   AF-A0A1Q7FJB6-F1
#
_cell.length_a   1.000
_cell.length_b   1.000
_cell.length_c   1.000
_cell.angle_alpha   90.00
_cell.angle_beta   90.00
_cell.angle_gamma   90.00
#
_symmetry.space_group_name_H-M   'P 1'
#
loop_
_entity.id
_entity.type
_entity.pdbx_description
1 polymer ?
#
loop_
_entity_poly.entity_id
_entity_poly.type
_entity_poly.pdbx_seq_one_letter_code
_entity_poly.pdbx_strand_id
1 'polypeptide(L)'
;MSRQSRPSPERGAEQYSGSSQAQPPVELKRFSLLSGTSIDVSPDWIQREQMPLPPSPRLAQFAPQVTFLEFMALENPKMHSALRIATTTNPFLGGDEVALDVQTHSAAGSGNGLADYLFYFFFSPPRDCLDGGSEAYRKAKSQAELPDLTAVSPDLSIRTDCKHAPTLADFYSRELSPGVLFQATNGVEHASGIYPEFYLTPMEKVEANGLTFYVFEAQGRMPLDLATVNHFNLPDEMQGAQADFFWAVGAPSPFPFFRDPQRKNVPVIQVAYAGIGLGPNKRDIFMRLLRQVHSP
;
A
#
# COMPACT_ATOMS: atom_id res chain seq x y z
N MET A 1 29.03 8.86 91.15
CA MET A 1 28.70 7.65 90.36
C MET A 1 28.27 8.14 88.98
N SER A 2 29.16 8.12 87.98
CA SER A 2 29.23 7.11 86.89
C SER A 2 28.13 7.36 85.84
N ARG A 3 28.34 7.49 84.52
CA ARG A 3 29.47 7.28 83.60
C ARG A 3 29.12 7.95 82.24
N GLN A 4 30.15 8.18 81.43
CA GLN A 4 30.20 8.48 79.98
C GLN A 4 29.18 7.66 79.15
N SER A 5 28.75 8.06 77.94
CA SER A 5 29.52 7.90 76.69
C SER A 5 28.76 8.47 75.47
N ARG A 6 29.47 9.11 74.53
CA ARG A 6 29.15 9.13 73.08
C ARG A 6 29.84 7.92 72.42
N PRO A 7 29.33 7.37 71.30
CA PRO A 7 29.88 7.80 70.00
C PRO A 7 28.88 7.80 68.83
N SER A 8 29.21 8.58 67.79
CA SER A 8 28.66 8.48 66.43
C SER A 8 29.04 7.14 65.77
N PRO A 9 28.32 6.78 64.69
CA PRO A 9 29.04 6.32 63.51
C PRO A 9 28.54 6.98 62.22
N GLU A 10 29.50 7.30 61.35
CA GLU A 10 29.30 7.50 59.92
C GLU A 10 28.75 6.23 59.25
N ARG A 11 27.80 6.41 58.33
CA ARG A 11 27.45 5.59 57.16
C ARG A 11 26.46 6.46 56.39
N GLY A 12 26.60 6.78 55.12
CA GLY A 12 27.15 6.02 54.01
C GLY A 12 26.23 6.41 52.84
N ALA A 13 26.83 6.80 51.73
CA ALA A 13 26.15 7.31 50.55
C ALA A 13 25.04 6.39 50.05
N GLU A 14 23.88 6.95 49.72
CA GLU A 14 23.06 6.48 48.60
C GLU A 14 22.59 7.70 47.81
N GLN A 15 23.45 8.12 46.88
CA GLN A 15 23.02 8.82 45.69
C GLN A 15 21.93 7.96 45.04
N TYR A 16 20.70 8.45 45.06
CA TYR A 16 19.64 8.00 44.15
C TYR A 16 20.08 8.37 42.73
N SER A 17 20.96 7.53 42.19
CA SER A 17 21.24 7.41 40.78
C SER A 17 20.00 6.74 40.20
N GLY A 18 18.98 7.54 39.91
CA GLY A 18 17.88 7.12 39.05
C GLY A 18 18.50 6.76 37.71
N SER A 19 18.85 5.48 37.56
CA SER A 19 19.22 4.88 36.29
C SER A 19 17.98 5.03 35.41
N SER A 20 17.99 6.08 34.60
CA SER A 20 17.17 6.15 33.41
C SER A 20 17.53 4.91 32.61
N GLN A 21 16.73 3.85 32.73
CA GLN A 21 16.79 2.71 31.83
C GLN A 21 16.51 3.27 30.45
N ALA A 22 17.58 3.64 29.74
CA ALA A 22 17.54 3.83 28.32
C ALA A 22 16.97 2.53 27.77
N GLN A 23 15.78 2.62 27.17
CA GLN A 23 15.21 1.51 26.43
C GLN A 23 16.30 1.03 25.47
N PRO A 24 16.55 -0.29 25.39
CA PRO A 24 17.53 -0.81 24.44
C PRO A 24 17.17 -0.27 23.04
N PRO A 25 18.16 0.15 22.24
CA PRO A 25 17.89 0.67 20.91
C PRO A 25 17.05 -0.35 20.15
N VAL A 26 15.91 0.09 19.61
CA VAL A 26 15.05 -0.76 18.79
C VAL A 26 15.89 -1.18 17.59
N GLU A 27 16.22 -2.45 17.52
CA GLU A 27 16.98 -3.00 16.40
C GLU A 27 16.11 -2.91 15.14
N LEU A 28 16.54 -2.09 14.18
CA LEU A 28 15.86 -1.92 12.90
C LEU A 28 16.61 -2.70 11.82
N LYS A 29 15.84 -3.36 10.95
CA LYS A 29 16.31 -4.05 9.77
C LYS A 29 16.07 -3.15 8.56
N ARG A 30 17.14 -2.91 7.79
CA ARG A 30 17.09 -2.12 6.55
C ARG A 30 16.75 -3.00 5.36
N PHE A 31 15.82 -2.55 4.53
CA PHE A 31 15.56 -3.09 3.20
C PHE A 31 15.82 -2.01 2.16
N SER A 32 16.59 -2.34 1.12
CA SER A 32 17.01 -1.37 0.10
C SER A 32 16.68 -1.84 -1.30
N LEU A 33 16.18 -0.91 -2.12
CA LEU A 33 16.15 -1.02 -3.57
C LEU A 33 17.57 -0.78 -4.13
N LEU A 34 17.85 -1.25 -5.34
CA LEU A 34 19.14 -1.11 -6.03
C LEU A 34 19.49 0.36 -6.30
N SER A 35 18.49 1.23 -6.51
CA SER A 35 18.70 2.68 -6.61
C SER A 35 19.23 3.33 -5.34
N GLY A 36 19.15 2.66 -4.19
CA GLY A 36 19.55 3.17 -2.87
C GLY A 36 18.38 3.68 -2.02
N THR A 37 17.16 3.79 -2.59
CA THR A 37 15.96 4.03 -1.77
C THR A 37 15.79 2.88 -0.79
N SER A 38 15.59 3.20 0.49
CA SER A 38 15.54 2.19 1.54
C SER A 38 14.51 2.51 2.61
N ILE A 39 14.16 1.50 3.39
CA ILE A 39 13.30 1.64 4.57
C ILE A 39 13.86 0.84 5.74
N ASP A 40 13.86 1.46 6.92
CA ASP A 40 14.21 0.84 8.19
C ASP A 40 12.94 0.38 8.92
N VAL A 41 12.82 -0.92 9.19
CA VAL A 41 11.61 -1.50 9.80
C VAL A 41 11.97 -2.48 10.92
N SER A 42 10.99 -2.89 11.74
CA SER A 42 11.25 -3.90 12.76
C SER A 42 11.66 -5.24 12.14
N PRO A 43 12.35 -6.13 12.89
CA PRO A 43 12.80 -7.43 12.38
C PRO A 43 11.66 -8.38 11.99
N ASP A 44 10.45 -8.10 12.47
CA ASP A 44 9.22 -8.86 12.15
C ASP A 44 8.78 -8.71 10.68
N TRP A 45 9.38 -7.76 9.93
CA TRP A 45 9.15 -7.61 8.49
C TRP A 45 10.03 -8.55 7.67
N ILE A 46 9.41 -9.22 6.71
CA ILE A 46 10.05 -10.14 5.78
C ILE A 46 9.81 -9.69 4.35
N GLN A 47 10.83 -9.83 3.50
CA GLN A 47 10.70 -9.57 2.07
C GLN A 47 10.11 -10.78 1.37
N ARG A 48 9.15 -10.54 0.47
CA ARG A 48 8.65 -11.56 -0.47
C ARG A 48 9.63 -11.73 -1.62
N GLU A 49 9.91 -12.99 -1.96
CA GLU A 49 10.82 -13.31 -3.05
C GLU A 49 10.27 -12.83 -4.41
N GLN A 50 11.15 -12.20 -5.20
CA GLN A 50 11.03 -11.92 -6.64
C GLN A 50 9.60 -11.72 -7.16
N MET A 51 9.02 -10.56 -6.85
CA MET A 51 7.77 -10.10 -7.45
C MET A 51 8.05 -9.49 -8.83
N PRO A 52 7.24 -9.78 -9.88
CA PRO A 52 7.34 -9.05 -11.13
C PRO A 52 7.03 -7.57 -10.91
N LEU A 53 7.63 -6.69 -11.72
CA LEU A 53 7.27 -5.27 -11.70
C LEU A 53 5.78 -5.12 -12.05
N PRO A 54 5.02 -4.35 -11.29
CA PRO A 54 3.64 -4.06 -11.63
C PRO A 54 3.56 -3.05 -12.80
N PRO A 55 2.41 -2.96 -13.47
CA PRO A 55 1.20 -3.77 -13.28
C PRO A 55 1.36 -5.18 -13.88
N SER A 56 0.46 -6.10 -13.50
CA SER A 56 0.37 -7.40 -14.18
C SER A 56 0.19 -7.22 -15.70
N PRO A 57 0.81 -8.05 -16.57
CA PRO A 57 0.68 -7.92 -18.02
C PRO A 57 -0.76 -7.86 -18.54
N ARG A 58 -1.70 -8.52 -17.85
CA ARG A 58 -3.13 -8.51 -18.20
C ARG A 58 -3.84 -7.20 -17.90
N LEU A 59 -3.28 -6.42 -16.99
CA LEU A 59 -3.81 -5.12 -16.59
C LEU A 59 -3.03 -3.94 -17.21
N ALA A 60 -1.83 -4.19 -17.75
CA ALA A 60 -0.90 -3.16 -18.16
C ALA A 60 -1.46 -2.14 -19.17
N GLN A 61 -2.29 -2.58 -20.12
CA GLN A 61 -2.91 -1.67 -21.09
C GLN A 61 -4.03 -0.78 -20.50
N PHE A 62 -4.54 -1.14 -19.33
CA PHE A 62 -5.64 -0.44 -18.64
C PHE A 62 -5.17 0.40 -17.46
N ALA A 63 -3.96 0.13 -16.96
CA ALA A 63 -3.41 0.78 -15.77
C ALA A 63 -3.06 2.26 -16.03
N PRO A 64 -3.06 3.09 -14.96
CA PRO A 64 -2.48 4.43 -15.02
C PRO A 64 -1.08 4.43 -15.64
N GLN A 65 -0.71 5.52 -16.31
CA GLN A 65 0.59 5.66 -16.98
C GLN A 65 1.73 5.85 -15.98
N VAL A 66 2.15 4.77 -15.32
CA VAL A 66 3.25 4.73 -14.35
C VAL A 66 4.23 3.65 -14.74
N THR A 67 5.51 4.00 -14.84
CA THR A 67 6.57 3.04 -15.11
C THR A 67 7.30 2.73 -13.82
N PHE A 68 7.12 1.51 -13.31
CA PHE A 68 7.88 0.99 -12.18
C PHE A 68 9.30 0.65 -12.62
N LEU A 69 10.28 1.19 -11.91
CA LEU A 69 11.70 0.95 -12.13
C LEU A 69 12.16 -0.19 -11.23
N GLU A 70 11.73 -0.14 -9.97
CA GLU A 70 12.03 -1.14 -8.96
C GLU A 70 10.84 -1.32 -8.03
N PHE A 71 10.70 -2.52 -7.47
CA PHE A 71 9.59 -2.86 -6.60
C PHE A 71 10.03 -3.88 -5.57
N MET A 72 9.60 -3.68 -4.34
CA MET A 72 9.82 -4.60 -3.23
C MET A 72 8.54 -4.74 -2.42
N ALA A 73 8.20 -5.98 -2.11
CA ALA A 73 7.07 -6.33 -1.26
C ALA A 73 7.57 -6.87 0.08
N LEU A 74 7.14 -6.24 1.17
CA LEU A 74 7.38 -6.69 2.53
C LEU A 74 6.06 -7.09 3.19
N GLU A 75 6.12 -8.06 4.10
CA GLU A 75 5.00 -8.52 4.91
C GLU A 75 5.42 -8.58 6.37
N ASN A 76 4.49 -8.29 7.26
CA ASN A 76 4.65 -8.48 8.70
C ASN A 76 3.54 -9.42 9.20
N PRO A 77 3.82 -10.73 9.34
CA PRO A 77 2.84 -11.70 9.78
C PRO A 77 2.28 -11.42 11.19
N LYS A 78 3.09 -10.82 12.07
CA LYS A 78 2.72 -10.53 13.46
C LYS A 78 1.74 -9.37 13.59
N MET A 79 1.86 -8.36 12.72
CA MET A 79 0.91 -7.25 12.62
C MET A 79 -0.14 -7.48 11.54
N HIS A 80 -0.14 -8.66 10.90
CA HIS A 80 -0.95 -8.97 9.73
C HIS A 80 -0.94 -7.85 8.68
N SER A 81 0.21 -7.23 8.41
CA SER A 81 0.31 -6.05 7.55
C SER A 81 1.17 -6.28 6.31
N ALA A 82 0.88 -5.55 5.23
CA ALA A 82 1.65 -5.58 3.99
C ALA A 82 2.20 -4.19 3.67
N LEU A 83 3.42 -4.13 3.16
CA LEU A 83 4.08 -2.91 2.71
C LEU A 83 4.69 -3.13 1.33
N ARG A 84 4.56 -2.14 0.45
CA ARG A 84 5.16 -2.10 -0.88
C ARG A 84 5.97 -0.84 -0.97
N ILE A 85 7.21 -0.96 -1.42
CA ILE A 85 8.09 0.17 -1.71
C ILE A 85 8.60 0.05 -3.14
N ALA A 86 8.57 1.14 -3.87
CA ALA A 86 8.97 1.17 -5.26
C ALA A 86 9.53 2.52 -5.66
N THR A 87 10.28 2.53 -6.75
CA THR A 87 10.64 3.75 -7.47
C THR A 87 9.99 3.71 -8.84
N THR A 88 9.42 4.85 -9.26
CA THR A 88 8.78 4.98 -10.56
C THR A 88 9.33 6.19 -11.31
N THR A 89 9.11 6.26 -12.62
CA THR A 89 9.10 7.55 -13.30
C THR A 89 8.10 8.50 -12.62
N ASN A 90 8.24 9.81 -12.80
CA ASN A 90 7.30 10.78 -12.24
C ASN A 90 6.13 11.02 -13.23
N PRO A 91 4.95 10.40 -13.03
CA PRO A 91 3.80 10.60 -13.92
C PRO A 91 3.11 11.96 -13.66
N PHE A 92 3.47 12.67 -12.60
CA PHE A 92 2.82 13.91 -12.14
C PHE A 92 3.55 15.17 -12.61
N LEU A 93 4.51 15.04 -13.53
CA LEU A 93 5.24 16.16 -14.10
C LEU A 93 4.28 17.09 -14.86
N GLY A 94 4.33 18.38 -14.53
CA GLY A 94 3.47 19.42 -15.10
C GLY A 94 2.14 19.61 -14.36
N GLY A 95 1.87 18.83 -13.31
CA GLY A 95 0.72 19.01 -12.43
C GLY A 95 1.03 19.85 -11.18
N ASP A 96 0.16 19.73 -10.19
CA ASP A 96 0.34 20.27 -8.84
C ASP A 96 -0.33 19.35 -7.80
N GLU A 97 -0.25 19.73 -6.52
CA GLU A 97 -0.83 18.95 -5.42
C GLU A 97 -2.37 18.86 -5.48
N VAL A 98 -3.04 19.87 -6.03
CA VAL A 98 -4.51 19.89 -6.13
C VAL A 98 -4.97 18.94 -7.23
N ALA A 99 -4.30 18.95 -8.39
CA ALA A 99 -4.57 18.03 -9.48
C ALA A 99 -4.36 16.57 -9.03
N LEU A 100 -3.30 16.31 -8.26
CA LEU A 100 -3.04 15.00 -7.67
C LEU A 100 -4.17 14.58 -6.70
N ASP A 101 -4.57 15.47 -5.79
CA ASP A 101 -5.66 15.20 -4.85
C ASP A 101 -6.99 14.88 -5.55
N VAL A 102 -7.38 15.71 -6.53
CA VAL A 102 -8.61 15.50 -7.32
C VAL A 102 -8.56 14.18 -8.10
N GLN A 103 -7.42 13.86 -8.72
CA GLN A 103 -7.27 12.62 -9.46
C GLN A 103 -7.43 11.40 -8.54
N THR A 104 -6.74 11.38 -7.41
CA THR A 104 -6.77 10.26 -6.47
C THR A 104 -8.13 10.06 -5.78
N HIS A 105 -8.92 11.13 -5.63
CA HIS A 105 -10.30 11.06 -5.13
C HIS A 105 -11.35 10.78 -6.22
N SER A 106 -10.94 10.51 -7.45
CA SER A 106 -11.85 10.07 -8.50
C SER A 106 -12.52 8.74 -8.14
N ALA A 107 -13.71 8.50 -8.69
CA ALA A 107 -14.48 7.30 -8.42
C ALA A 107 -13.66 6.03 -8.71
N ALA A 108 -13.81 5.02 -7.85
CA ALA A 108 -13.13 3.74 -8.04
C ALA A 108 -13.57 3.10 -9.37
N GLY A 109 -12.61 2.57 -10.15
CA GLY A 109 -12.85 2.07 -11.51
C GLY A 109 -12.78 3.15 -12.60
N SER A 110 -12.49 4.41 -12.25
CA SER A 110 -12.22 5.47 -13.24
C SER A 110 -10.88 5.29 -13.97
N GLY A 111 -10.01 4.42 -13.44
CA GLY A 111 -8.71 4.09 -14.00
C GLY A 111 -7.58 4.98 -13.52
N ASN A 112 -7.84 5.99 -12.68
CA ASN A 112 -6.81 6.91 -12.15
C ASN A 112 -7.02 7.28 -10.67
N GLY A 113 -8.03 6.73 -9.99
CA GLY A 113 -8.29 6.98 -8.57
C GLY A 113 -7.40 6.16 -7.63
N LEU A 114 -7.42 6.46 -6.32
CA LEU A 114 -6.62 5.76 -5.31
C LEU A 114 -6.83 4.24 -5.36
N ALA A 115 -8.09 3.80 -5.40
CA ALA A 115 -8.44 2.39 -5.48
C ALA A 115 -7.90 1.71 -6.75
N ASP A 116 -7.84 2.44 -7.86
CA ASP A 116 -7.26 1.96 -9.12
C ASP A 116 -5.74 1.77 -8.97
N TYR A 117 -5.02 2.75 -8.43
CA TYR A 117 -3.57 2.63 -8.19
C TYR A 117 -3.24 1.46 -7.24
N LEU A 118 -3.99 1.30 -6.14
CA LEU A 118 -3.86 0.17 -5.23
C LEU A 118 -4.09 -1.16 -5.96
N PHE A 119 -5.10 -1.23 -6.81
CA PHE A 119 -5.47 -2.45 -7.55
C PHE A 119 -4.45 -2.80 -8.62
N TYR A 120 -4.02 -1.85 -9.45
CA TYR A 120 -3.11 -2.12 -10.56
C TYR A 120 -1.69 -2.41 -10.10
N PHE A 121 -1.24 -1.81 -8.99
CA PHE A 121 0.18 -1.78 -8.67
C PHE A 121 0.61 -2.43 -7.36
N PHE A 122 -0.25 -2.45 -6.34
CA PHE A 122 0.20 -2.80 -4.99
C PHE A 122 -0.46 -4.06 -4.43
N PHE A 123 -1.76 -4.23 -4.66
CA PHE A 123 -2.59 -5.32 -4.16
C PHE A 123 -3.44 -5.92 -5.29
N SER A 124 -2.78 -6.27 -6.40
CA SER A 124 -3.46 -6.83 -7.58
C SER A 124 -4.08 -8.21 -7.31
N PRO A 125 -5.14 -8.58 -8.06
CA PRO A 125 -5.68 -9.93 -8.03
C PRO A 125 -4.65 -11.01 -8.37
N PRO A 126 -4.86 -12.25 -7.90
CA PRO A 126 -4.02 -13.39 -8.27
C PRO A 126 -3.93 -13.53 -9.80
N ARG A 127 -2.74 -13.89 -10.29
CA ARG A 127 -2.46 -13.98 -11.73
C ARG A 127 -3.44 -14.88 -12.47
N ASP A 128 -3.74 -16.06 -11.93
CA ASP A 128 -4.66 -17.02 -12.54
C ASP A 128 -6.08 -16.44 -12.70
N CYS A 129 -6.50 -15.55 -11.79
CA CYS A 129 -7.77 -14.84 -11.91
C CYS A 129 -7.75 -13.86 -13.08
N LEU A 130 -6.66 -13.08 -13.21
CA LEU A 130 -6.50 -12.12 -14.30
C LEU A 130 -6.40 -12.80 -15.66
N ASP A 131 -5.66 -13.91 -15.73
CA ASP A 131 -5.53 -14.73 -16.94
C ASP A 131 -6.91 -15.32 -17.33
N GLY A 132 -7.62 -15.94 -16.39
CA GLY A 132 -8.95 -16.50 -16.64
C GLY A 132 -10.01 -15.46 -17.05
N GLY A 133 -10.05 -14.30 -16.37
CA GLY A 133 -10.96 -13.22 -16.69
C GLY A 133 -10.69 -12.59 -18.06
N SER A 134 -9.42 -12.38 -18.40
CA SER A 134 -9.00 -11.87 -19.71
C SER A 134 -9.35 -12.84 -20.84
N GLU A 135 -9.16 -14.14 -20.64
CA GLU A 135 -9.53 -15.17 -21.61
C GLU A 135 -11.05 -15.25 -21.82
N ALA A 136 -11.82 -15.21 -20.74
CA ALA A 136 -13.29 -15.19 -20.81
C ALA A 136 -13.80 -13.97 -21.58
N TYR A 137 -13.24 -12.78 -21.30
CA TYR A 137 -13.55 -11.55 -22.02
C TYR A 137 -13.23 -11.65 -23.51
N ARG A 138 -12.01 -12.07 -23.87
CA ARG A 138 -11.61 -12.23 -25.28
C ARG A 138 -12.50 -13.22 -26.03
N LYS A 139 -12.89 -14.33 -25.37
CA LYS A 139 -13.81 -15.30 -25.94
C LYS A 139 -15.19 -14.68 -26.19
N ALA A 140 -15.77 -14.01 -25.19
CA ALA A 140 -17.07 -13.34 -25.33
C ALA A 140 -17.05 -12.28 -26.43
N LYS A 141 -15.98 -11.47 -26.50
CA LYS A 141 -15.78 -10.47 -27.56
C LYS A 141 -15.77 -11.12 -28.95
N SER A 142 -14.97 -12.17 -29.14
CA SER A 142 -14.89 -12.87 -30.43
C SER A 142 -16.21 -13.50 -30.90
N GLN A 143 -17.07 -13.91 -29.96
CA GLN A 143 -18.41 -14.41 -30.25
C GLN A 143 -19.40 -13.28 -30.60
N ALA A 144 -19.20 -12.10 -30.05
CA ALA A 144 -20.04 -10.94 -30.30
C ALA A 144 -19.68 -10.22 -31.62
N GLU A 145 -18.45 -10.38 -32.12
CA GLU A 145 -17.93 -9.80 -33.37
C GLU A 145 -18.14 -10.70 -34.62
N LEU A 146 -19.01 -11.72 -34.55
CA LEU A 146 -19.34 -12.58 -35.69
C LEU A 146 -19.98 -11.76 -36.85
N PRO A 147 -19.75 -12.14 -38.13
CA PRO A 147 -19.64 -11.20 -39.26
C PRO A 147 -20.95 -10.64 -39.81
N ASP A 148 -22.09 -11.01 -39.26
CA ASP A 148 -23.37 -10.55 -39.78
C ASP A 148 -23.84 -9.31 -39.01
N LEU A 149 -23.75 -8.18 -39.72
CA LEU A 149 -24.30 -6.85 -39.44
C LEU A 149 -23.29 -5.86 -38.84
N THR A 150 -23.06 -4.81 -39.62
CA THR A 150 -22.91 -3.35 -39.37
C THR A 150 -23.15 -2.77 -37.96
N ALA A 151 -23.01 -3.54 -36.89
CA ALA A 151 -23.34 -3.18 -35.53
C ALA A 151 -22.14 -2.53 -34.84
N VAL A 152 -22.43 -1.44 -34.14
CA VAL A 152 -21.58 -0.84 -33.10
C VAL A 152 -21.05 -1.96 -32.21
N SER A 153 -19.75 -1.97 -31.90
CA SER A 153 -19.15 -2.96 -30.98
C SER A 153 -20.02 -3.08 -29.73
N PRO A 154 -20.56 -4.28 -29.43
CA PRO A 154 -21.56 -4.43 -28.38
C PRO A 154 -20.93 -4.13 -27.02
N ASP A 155 -21.70 -3.46 -26.16
CA ASP A 155 -21.30 -3.30 -24.77
C ASP A 155 -21.16 -4.69 -24.13
N LEU A 156 -19.98 -4.97 -23.60
CA LEU A 156 -19.64 -6.26 -23.02
C LEU A 156 -19.16 -6.02 -21.59
N SER A 157 -19.59 -6.86 -20.66
CA SER A 157 -19.18 -6.78 -19.26
C SER A 157 -19.02 -8.19 -18.69
N ILE A 158 -17.77 -8.56 -18.37
CA ILE A 158 -17.41 -9.86 -17.83
C ILE A 158 -16.84 -9.67 -16.43
N ARG A 159 -17.65 -10.04 -15.44
CA ARG A 159 -17.25 -10.11 -14.04
C ARG A 159 -16.61 -11.47 -13.75
N THR A 160 -15.46 -11.47 -13.10
CA THR A 160 -14.79 -12.67 -12.60
C THR A 160 -14.47 -12.49 -11.11
N ASP A 161 -15.08 -13.28 -10.25
CA ASP A 161 -14.72 -13.33 -8.83
C ASP A 161 -13.47 -14.21 -8.65
N CYS A 162 -12.48 -13.70 -7.94
CA CYS A 162 -11.18 -14.34 -7.79
C CYS A 162 -11.15 -15.33 -6.63
N LYS A 163 -10.48 -16.46 -6.85
CA LYS A 163 -10.08 -17.37 -5.78
C LYS A 163 -8.79 -16.87 -5.14
N HIS A 164 -8.85 -16.61 -3.84
CA HIS A 164 -7.74 -16.08 -3.06
C HIS A 164 -7.18 -17.18 -2.15
N ALA A 165 -5.88 -17.44 -2.24
CA ALA A 165 -5.17 -18.35 -1.37
C ALA A 165 -5.09 -17.77 0.05
N PRO A 166 -4.95 -18.60 1.10
CA PRO A 166 -4.89 -18.15 2.49
C PRO A 166 -3.51 -17.53 2.82
N THR A 167 -3.15 -16.45 2.13
CA THR A 167 -1.91 -15.69 2.31
C THR A 167 -2.24 -14.23 2.58
N LEU A 168 -1.30 -13.49 3.17
CA LEU A 168 -1.53 -12.09 3.52
C LEU A 168 -1.66 -11.18 2.29
N ALA A 169 -0.89 -11.43 1.23
CA ALA A 169 -1.04 -10.72 -0.04
C ALA A 169 -2.43 -10.93 -0.65
N ASP A 170 -2.90 -12.18 -0.68
CA ASP A 170 -4.21 -12.52 -1.24
C ASP A 170 -5.36 -12.03 -0.35
N PHE A 171 -5.16 -11.95 0.97
CA PHE A 171 -6.11 -11.30 1.88
C PHE A 171 -6.31 -9.84 1.47
N TYR A 172 -5.23 -9.04 1.38
CA TYR A 172 -5.35 -7.63 1.02
C TYR A 172 -5.82 -7.41 -0.42
N SER A 173 -5.47 -8.31 -1.34
CA SER A 173 -6.00 -8.33 -2.70
C SER A 173 -7.53 -8.49 -2.69
N ARG A 174 -8.06 -9.46 -1.93
CA ARG A 174 -9.50 -9.69 -1.78
C ARG A 174 -10.22 -8.51 -1.13
N GLU A 175 -9.66 -7.99 -0.03
CA GLU A 175 -10.28 -6.88 0.71
C GLU A 175 -10.29 -5.59 -0.11
N LEU A 176 -9.31 -5.40 -1.01
CA LEU A 176 -9.35 -4.30 -1.97
C LEU A 176 -10.34 -4.56 -3.09
N SER A 177 -10.37 -5.77 -3.63
CA SER A 177 -11.22 -6.17 -4.73
C SER A 177 -11.40 -7.70 -4.79
N PRO A 178 -12.60 -8.26 -4.51
CA PRO A 178 -12.86 -9.69 -4.62
C PRO A 178 -12.74 -10.25 -6.04
N GLY A 179 -12.65 -9.40 -7.06
CA GLY A 179 -12.63 -9.85 -8.45
C GLY A 179 -12.10 -8.80 -9.42
N VAL A 180 -12.32 -9.06 -10.71
CA VAL A 180 -12.01 -8.14 -11.81
C VAL A 180 -13.20 -8.05 -12.75
N LEU A 181 -13.42 -6.84 -13.28
CA LEU A 181 -14.43 -6.53 -14.27
C LEU A 181 -13.74 -6.11 -15.57
N PHE A 182 -13.84 -6.92 -16.62
CA PHE A 182 -13.46 -6.54 -17.97
C PHE A 182 -14.69 -6.04 -18.71
N GLN A 183 -14.61 -4.84 -19.26
CA GLN A 183 -15.73 -4.20 -19.94
C GLN A 183 -15.31 -3.50 -21.23
N ALA A 184 -16.22 -3.48 -22.19
CA ALA A 184 -16.14 -2.63 -23.37
C ALA A 184 -17.41 -1.79 -23.43
N THR A 185 -17.26 -0.47 -23.48
CA THR A 185 -18.39 0.46 -23.63
C THR A 185 -18.09 1.39 -24.79
N ASN A 186 -18.98 1.45 -25.79
CA ASN A 186 -18.74 2.23 -27.01
C ASN A 186 -17.37 1.94 -27.68
N GLY A 187 -16.92 0.68 -27.64
CA GLY A 187 -15.63 0.26 -28.21
C GLY A 187 -14.38 0.60 -27.39
N VAL A 188 -14.52 1.28 -26.24
CA VAL A 188 -13.40 1.52 -25.32
C VAL A 188 -13.35 0.39 -24.29
N GLU A 189 -12.21 -0.29 -24.23
CA GLU A 189 -11.99 -1.39 -23.28
C GLU A 189 -11.42 -0.89 -21.96
N HIS A 190 -11.92 -1.45 -20.87
CA HIS A 190 -11.45 -1.18 -19.51
C HIS A 190 -11.40 -2.48 -18.71
N ALA A 191 -10.46 -2.56 -17.78
CA ALA A 191 -10.41 -3.62 -16.77
C ALA A 191 -10.24 -2.99 -15.40
N SER A 192 -11.17 -3.20 -14.48
CA SER A 192 -11.15 -2.56 -13.15
C SER A 192 -11.41 -3.57 -12.04
N GLY A 193 -11.09 -3.20 -10.80
CA GLY A 193 -11.50 -3.95 -9.62
C GLY A 193 -13.01 -3.88 -9.38
N ILE A 194 -13.52 -4.83 -8.61
CA ILE A 194 -14.87 -4.82 -8.07
C ILE A 194 -14.76 -4.23 -6.67
N TYR A 195 -14.77 -2.91 -6.57
CA TYR A 195 -14.43 -2.26 -5.30
C TYR A 195 -15.57 -2.35 -4.28
N PRO A 196 -15.28 -2.73 -3.02
CA PRO A 196 -16.19 -2.48 -1.92
C PRO A 196 -16.25 -0.98 -1.60
N GLU A 197 -17.11 -0.61 -0.65
CA GLU A 197 -17.22 0.78 -0.23
C GLU A 197 -16.02 1.17 0.65
N PHE A 198 -15.33 2.23 0.24
CA PHE A 198 -14.25 2.85 1.00
C PHE A 198 -14.63 4.27 1.39
N TYR A 199 -14.20 4.70 2.58
CA TYR A 199 -14.08 6.11 2.88
C TYR A 199 -12.70 6.60 2.47
N LEU A 200 -12.65 7.62 1.61
CA LEU A 200 -11.41 8.28 1.21
C LEU A 200 -11.17 9.49 2.10
N THR A 201 -10.04 9.54 2.78
CA THR A 201 -9.67 10.70 3.60
C THR A 201 -9.01 11.78 2.73
N PRO A 202 -9.14 13.08 3.06
CA PRO A 202 -8.39 14.14 2.39
C PRO A 202 -6.88 13.85 2.34
N MET A 203 -6.24 14.24 1.25
CA MET A 203 -4.79 14.09 1.09
C MET A 203 -4.04 14.85 2.20
N GLU A 204 -3.01 14.21 2.75
CA GLU A 204 -2.08 14.85 3.68
C GLU A 204 -0.70 15.02 3.04
N LYS A 205 -0.05 16.16 3.30
CA LYS A 205 1.35 16.37 2.95
C LYS A 205 2.23 16.15 4.18
N VAL A 206 3.23 15.28 4.05
CA VAL A 206 4.16 14.93 5.13
C VAL A 206 5.59 15.18 4.67
N GLU A 207 6.40 15.81 5.51
CA GLU A 207 7.83 15.99 5.27
C GLU A 207 8.64 15.20 6.29
N ALA A 208 9.53 14.33 5.81
CA ALA A 208 10.35 13.47 6.65
C ALA A 208 11.66 13.10 5.94
N ASN A 209 12.79 13.13 6.65
CA ASN A 209 14.11 12.73 6.12
C ASN A 209 14.51 13.44 4.80
N GLY A 210 14.12 14.70 4.62
CA GLY A 210 14.38 15.43 3.38
C GLY A 210 13.52 15.00 2.19
N LEU A 211 12.46 14.23 2.44
CA LEU A 211 11.44 13.82 1.47
C LEU A 211 10.12 14.54 1.75
N THR A 212 9.40 14.88 0.68
CA THR A 212 8.01 15.29 0.73
C THR A 212 7.15 14.14 0.21
N PHE A 213 6.18 13.71 1.01
CA PHE A 213 5.18 12.71 0.66
C PHE A 213 3.79 13.34 0.57
N TYR A 214 3.03 12.98 -0.46
CA TYR A 214 1.58 13.14 -0.51
C TYR A 214 0.94 11.80 -0.16
N VAL A 215 0.11 11.79 0.88
CA VAL A 215 -0.43 10.60 1.53
C VAL A 215 -1.94 10.53 1.32
N PHE A 216 -2.39 9.35 0.90
CA PHE A 216 -3.77 9.01 0.63
C PHE A 216 -4.18 7.79 1.45
N GLU A 217 -5.44 7.74 1.88
CA GLU A 217 -5.99 6.65 2.70
C GLU A 217 -7.38 6.27 2.21
N ALA A 218 -7.57 4.96 2.03
CA ALA A 218 -8.85 4.31 1.80
C ALA A 218 -9.19 3.41 2.99
N GLN A 219 -10.17 3.82 3.79
CA GLN A 219 -10.65 3.07 4.95
C GLN A 219 -11.75 2.10 4.53
N GLY A 220 -11.55 0.81 4.80
CA GLY A 220 -12.55 -0.21 4.50
C GLY A 220 -13.79 -0.03 5.37
N ARG A 221 -14.98 -0.07 4.78
CA ARG A 221 -16.24 0.04 5.55
C ARG A 221 -16.82 -1.30 5.96
N MET A 222 -16.44 -2.38 5.28
CA MET A 222 -16.95 -3.71 5.56
C MET A 222 -16.11 -4.38 6.65
N PRO A 223 -16.70 -4.74 7.80
CA PRO A 223 -16.01 -5.51 8.82
C PRO A 223 -15.79 -6.95 8.37
N LEU A 224 -14.69 -7.55 8.81
CA LEU A 224 -14.40 -8.95 8.54
C LEU A 224 -15.43 -9.87 9.20
N ASP A 225 -15.99 -10.78 8.40
CA ASP A 225 -16.79 -11.87 8.90
C ASP A 225 -15.93 -13.05 9.38
N LEU A 226 -16.53 -13.95 10.15
CA LEU A 226 -15.84 -15.12 10.69
C LEU A 226 -15.33 -16.06 9.58
N ALA A 227 -16.04 -16.14 8.45
CA ALA A 227 -15.62 -16.96 7.31
C ALA A 227 -14.29 -16.46 6.71
N THR A 228 -14.13 -15.14 6.61
CA THR A 228 -12.91 -14.48 6.16
C THR A 228 -11.78 -14.71 7.13
N VAL A 229 -12.00 -14.46 8.42
CA VAL A 229 -11.00 -14.66 9.49
C VAL A 229 -10.46 -16.09 9.43
N ASN A 230 -11.36 -17.08 9.37
CA ASN A 230 -11.01 -18.49 9.28
C ASN A 230 -10.27 -18.83 7.98
N HIS A 231 -10.74 -18.35 6.83
CA HIS A 231 -10.12 -18.66 5.53
C HIS A 231 -8.66 -18.20 5.47
N PHE A 232 -8.36 -16.99 5.97
CA PHE A 232 -7.01 -16.43 5.94
C PHE A 232 -6.16 -16.74 7.19
N ASN A 233 -6.66 -17.59 8.09
CA ASN A 233 -6.00 -17.94 9.35
C ASN A 233 -5.61 -16.71 10.19
N LEU A 234 -6.50 -15.71 10.22
CA LEU A 234 -6.35 -14.55 11.10
C LEU A 234 -6.78 -14.93 12.54
N PRO A 235 -6.25 -14.28 13.58
CA PRO A 235 -6.72 -14.48 14.96
C PRO A 235 -8.22 -14.20 15.07
N ASP A 236 -8.95 -14.99 15.87
CA ASP A 236 -10.40 -14.86 16.06
C ASP A 236 -10.81 -13.44 16.51
N GLU A 237 -9.94 -12.76 17.26
CA GLU A 237 -10.13 -11.37 17.69
C GLU A 237 -10.15 -10.35 16.54
N MET A 238 -9.75 -10.74 15.33
CA MET A 238 -9.85 -9.90 14.12
C MET A 238 -11.26 -9.90 13.51
N GLN A 239 -12.19 -10.71 14.02
CA GLN A 239 -13.58 -10.61 13.59
C GLN A 239 -14.12 -9.21 13.90
N GLY A 240 -14.74 -8.57 12.90
CA GLY A 240 -15.21 -7.19 13.01
C GLY A 240 -14.17 -6.13 12.65
N ALA A 241 -12.90 -6.50 12.45
CA ALA A 241 -11.86 -5.57 12.01
C ALA A 241 -12.08 -5.12 10.56
N GLN A 242 -11.43 -4.03 10.18
CA GLN A 242 -11.47 -3.50 8.81
C GLN A 242 -10.05 -3.42 8.23
N ALA A 243 -9.93 -3.67 6.94
CA ALA A 243 -8.71 -3.45 6.18
C ALA A 243 -8.66 -2.01 5.67
N ASP A 244 -7.58 -1.30 6.00
CA ASP A 244 -7.31 0.04 5.46
C ASP A 244 -6.10 0.00 4.55
N PHE A 245 -6.15 0.82 3.52
CA PHE A 245 -5.12 0.91 2.50
C PHE A 245 -4.59 2.34 2.45
N PHE A 246 -3.27 2.45 2.34
CA PHE A 246 -2.57 3.71 2.30
C PHE A 246 -1.64 3.71 1.11
N TRP A 247 -1.52 4.88 0.48
CA TRP A 247 -0.57 5.12 -0.58
C TRP A 247 0.09 6.47 -0.37
N ALA A 248 1.40 6.52 -0.50
CA ALA A 248 2.17 7.74 -0.46
C ALA A 248 3.04 7.85 -1.71
N VAL A 249 3.03 9.03 -2.31
CA VAL A 249 3.93 9.42 -3.40
C VAL A 249 4.94 10.40 -2.85
N GLY A 250 6.21 10.02 -2.87
CA GLY A 250 7.32 10.76 -2.27
C GLY A 250 8.40 11.17 -3.26
N ALA A 251 9.14 12.22 -2.94
CA ALA A 251 10.37 12.60 -3.63
C ALA A 251 11.24 13.49 -2.72
N PRO A 252 12.55 13.67 -3.02
CA PRO A 252 13.38 14.66 -2.36
C PRO A 252 12.72 16.05 -2.37
N SER A 253 12.66 16.68 -1.21
CA SER A 253 12.03 17.98 -1.04
C SER A 253 12.80 19.09 -1.76
N PRO A 254 12.12 20.05 -2.43
CA PRO A 254 10.67 20.08 -2.66
C PRO A 254 10.23 19.08 -3.74
N PHE A 255 9.00 18.55 -3.61
CA PHE A 255 8.44 17.59 -4.57
C PHE A 255 8.48 18.13 -6.01
N PRO A 256 8.96 17.35 -6.99
CA PRO A 256 9.24 17.83 -8.33
C PRO A 256 8.00 17.76 -9.24
N PHE A 257 6.97 18.55 -8.96
CA PHE A 257 5.84 18.71 -9.89
C PHE A 257 6.29 19.36 -11.20
N PHE A 258 7.18 20.35 -11.10
CA PHE A 258 7.70 21.05 -12.26
C PHE A 258 8.96 20.38 -12.79
N ARG A 259 9.09 20.37 -14.12
CA ARG A 259 10.30 19.90 -14.77
C ARG A 259 11.45 20.85 -14.44
N ASP A 260 12.39 20.36 -13.65
CA ASP A 260 13.64 21.06 -13.36
C ASP A 260 14.69 20.68 -14.42
N PRO A 261 15.19 21.64 -15.23
CA PRO A 261 16.20 21.35 -16.25
C PRO A 261 17.52 20.84 -15.66
N GLN A 262 17.82 21.17 -14.40
CA GLN A 262 19.04 20.74 -13.70
C GLN A 262 18.86 19.39 -13.02
N ARG A 263 17.66 19.09 -12.49
CA ARG A 263 17.29 17.77 -11.95
C ARG A 263 16.53 16.97 -12.99
N LYS A 264 17.26 16.37 -13.95
CA LYS A 264 16.66 15.49 -14.98
C LYS A 264 15.88 14.35 -14.33
N ASN A 265 14.58 14.25 -14.64
CA ASN A 265 13.66 13.15 -14.28
C ASN A 265 13.93 12.53 -12.90
N VAL A 266 13.61 13.27 -11.82
CA VAL A 266 13.66 12.72 -10.46
C VAL A 266 12.63 11.60 -10.34
N PRO A 267 13.04 10.34 -10.11
CA PRO A 267 12.12 9.26 -9.82
C PRO A 267 11.33 9.57 -8.56
N VAL A 268 10.07 9.16 -8.52
CA VAL A 268 9.25 9.26 -7.31
C VAL A 268 9.27 7.93 -6.57
N ILE A 269 9.21 8.01 -5.25
CA ILE A 269 9.15 6.88 -4.33
C ILE A 269 7.68 6.60 -4.08
N GLN A 270 7.25 5.37 -4.32
CA GLN A 270 5.91 4.90 -4.00
C GLN A 270 5.99 4.06 -2.73
N VAL A 271 5.15 4.36 -1.76
CA VAL A 271 5.01 3.56 -0.54
C VAL A 271 3.53 3.21 -0.38
N ALA A 272 3.18 1.94 -0.43
CA ALA A 272 1.81 1.50 -0.18
C ALA A 272 1.77 0.55 1.01
N TYR A 273 0.83 0.76 1.92
CA TYR A 273 0.67 -0.04 3.13
C TYR A 273 -0.77 -0.51 3.24
N ALA A 274 -0.95 -1.74 3.69
CA ALA A 274 -2.25 -2.25 4.08
C ALA A 274 -2.16 -2.87 5.46
N GLY A 275 -3.14 -2.54 6.29
CA GLY A 275 -3.23 -2.96 7.68
C GLY A 275 -4.65 -3.36 8.03
N ILE A 276 -4.78 -4.30 8.97
CA ILE A 276 -6.05 -4.71 9.57
C ILE A 276 -6.06 -4.34 11.05
N GLY A 277 -7.22 -3.91 11.56
CA GLY A 277 -7.40 -3.72 13.00
C GLY A 277 -8.80 -3.24 13.36
N LEU A 278 -9.13 -3.36 14.66
CA LEU A 278 -10.40 -2.93 15.27
C LEU A 278 -10.45 -1.42 15.59
N GLY A 279 -9.41 -0.65 15.25
CA GLY A 279 -9.28 0.77 15.60
C GLY A 279 -8.37 1.55 14.66
N PRO A 280 -8.18 2.87 14.91
CA PRO A 280 -7.56 3.81 13.97
C PRO A 280 -6.02 3.73 13.89
N ASN A 281 -5.39 2.81 14.63
CA ASN A 281 -3.93 2.76 14.81
C ASN A 281 -3.13 2.52 13.50
N LYS A 282 -3.80 2.09 12.41
CA LYS A 282 -3.19 1.79 11.11
C LYS A 282 -2.53 3.02 10.48
N ARG A 283 -3.15 4.20 10.60
CA ARG A 283 -2.60 5.46 10.11
C ARG A 283 -1.29 5.82 10.82
N ASP A 284 -1.26 5.73 12.14
CA ASP A 284 -0.06 6.04 12.93
C ASP A 284 1.10 5.08 12.63
N ILE A 285 0.80 3.83 12.28
CA ILE A 285 1.81 2.88 11.79
C ILE A 285 2.36 3.36 10.44
N PHE A 286 1.49 3.71 9.49
CA PHE A 286 1.94 4.15 8.17
C PHE A 286 2.79 5.43 8.23
N MET A 287 2.36 6.42 9.02
CA MET A 287 3.13 7.66 9.20
C MET A 287 4.50 7.42 9.84
N ARG A 288 4.62 6.45 10.75
CA ARG A 288 5.92 6.03 11.28
C ARG A 288 6.78 5.36 10.23
N LEU A 289 6.21 4.50 9.38
CA LEU A 289 6.93 3.84 8.28
C LEU A 289 7.49 4.87 7.29
N LEU A 290 6.73 5.91 6.92
CA LEU A 290 7.21 6.97 6.02
C LEU A 290 8.43 7.72 6.58
N ARG A 291 8.48 7.93 7.90
CA ARG A 291 9.64 8.52 8.58
C ARG A 291 10.86 7.61 8.64
N GLN A 292 10.75 6.35 8.23
CA GLN A 292 11.87 5.43 8.09
C GLN A 292 12.29 5.23 6.64
N VAL A 293 11.66 5.94 5.69
CA VAL A 293 12.07 5.90 4.28
C VAL A 293 13.21 6.89 4.06
N HIS A 294 14.19 6.45 3.29
CA HIS A 294 15.39 7.21 2.94
C HIS A 294 15.58 7.18 1.43
N SER A 295 15.95 8.33 0.84
CA SER A 295 16.49 8.39 -0.52
C SER A 295 18.01 8.21 -0.51
N PRO A 296 18.61 7.87 -1.67
CA PRO A 296 20.06 7.85 -1.85
C PRO A 296 20.75 9.16 -1.46
#